data_AF-A0A4Q3VVJ5-F1
#
_entry.id   AF-A0A4Q3VVJ5-F1
#
_cell.length_a   1.000
_cell.length_b   1.000
_cell.length_c   1.000
_cell.angle_alpha   90.00
_cell.angle_beta   90.00
_cell.angle_gamma   90.00
#
_symmetry.space_group_name_H-M   'P 1'
#
loop_
_entity.id
_entity.type
_entity.pdbx_description
1 polymer ?
#
loop_
_entity_poly.entity_id
_entity_poly.type
_entity_poly.pdbx_seq_one_letter_code
_entity_poly.pdbx_strand_id
1 'polypeptide(L)' 'VLHRVTRERDVAAVLDYVRSLAEPINRFVDNTMVMAEDEKTRYARLSLMHATSLQLLSAGDFTKLEG' A
#
# COMPACT_ATOMS: atom_id res chain seq x y z
N VAL A 1 1.37 -8.55 8.70
CA VAL A 1 1.79 -9.66 7.82
C VAL A 1 3.03 -9.28 7.02
N LEU A 2 3.00 -8.18 6.27
CA LEU A 2 4.15 -7.71 5.47
C LEU A 2 5.44 -7.53 6.31
N HIS A 3 5.34 -6.90 7.48
CA HIS A 3 6.44 -6.80 8.46
C HIS A 3 7.02 -8.15 8.94
N ARG A 4 6.22 -9.22 8.95
CA ARG A 4 6.69 -10.58 9.32
C ARG A 4 7.53 -11.17 8.19
N VAL A 5 7.03 -11.07 6.95
CA VAL A 5 7.70 -11.62 5.76
C VAL A 5 9.02 -10.88 5.47
N THR A 6 9.08 -9.56 5.67
CA THR A 6 10.35 -8.80 5.54
C THR A 6 11.39 -9.18 6.58
N ARG A 7 10.97 -9.65 7.77
CA ARG A 7 11.89 -10.07 8.83
C ARG A 7 12.52 -11.44 8.56
N GLU A 8 11.82 -12.29 7.81
CA GLU A 8 12.26 -13.64 7.42
C GLU A 8 13.31 -13.61 6.28
N ARG A 9 13.59 -12.42 5.69
CA ARG A 9 14.61 -12.17 4.63
C ARG A 9 14.43 -12.98 3.34
N ASP A 10 13.29 -13.62 3.15
CA ASP A 10 12.93 -14.23 1.87
C ASP A 10 12.45 -13.15 0.90
N VAL A 11 13.37 -12.65 0.07
CA VAL A 11 13.11 -11.59 -0.90
C VAL A 11 12.02 -12.00 -1.90
N ALA A 12 11.97 -13.27 -2.31
CA ALA A 12 10.97 -13.74 -3.26
C ALA A 12 9.58 -13.73 -2.61
N ALA A 13 9.46 -14.22 -1.37
CA ALA A 13 8.21 -14.17 -0.64
C ALA A 13 7.72 -12.73 -0.37
N VAL A 14 8.63 -11.79 -0.09
CA VAL A 14 8.28 -10.37 0.05
C VAL A 14 7.74 -9.81 -1.27
N LEU A 15 8.41 -10.07 -2.39
CA LEU A 15 7.99 -9.58 -3.71
C LEU A 15 6.66 -10.17 -4.14
N ASP A 16 6.44 -11.47 -3.95
CA ASP A 16 5.17 -12.12 -4.27
C ASP A 16 4.03 -11.58 -3.41
N TYR A 17 4.29 -11.37 -2.11
CA TYR A 17 3.30 -10.78 -1.21
C TYR A 17 2.98 -9.33 -1.61
N VAL A 18 3.98 -8.49 -1.87
CA VAL A 18 3.77 -7.11 -2.32
C VAL A 18 3.01 -7.08 -3.65
N ARG A 19 3.36 -7.96 -4.60
CA ARG A 19 2.65 -8.09 -5.88
C ARG A 19 1.18 -8.47 -5.68
N SER A 20 0.89 -9.37 -4.73
CA SER A 20 -0.49 -9.76 -4.42
C SER A 20 -1.34 -8.61 -3.85
N LEU A 21 -0.71 -7.57 -3.30
CA LEU A 21 -1.39 -6.38 -2.78
C LEU A 21 -1.77 -5.38 -3.87
N ALA A 22 -1.17 -5.45 -5.06
CA ALA A 22 -1.44 -4.49 -6.13
C ALA A 22 -2.93 -4.49 -6.53
N GLU A 23 -3.51 -5.66 -6.76
CA GLU A 23 -4.92 -5.83 -7.14
C GLU A 23 -5.91 -5.26 -6.10
N PRO A 24 -5.86 -5.62 -4.80
CA PRO A 24 -6.78 -5.06 -3.81
C PRO A 24 -6.58 -3.57 -3.57
N ILE A 25 -5.34 -3.05 -3.69
CA ILE A 25 -5.06 -1.62 -3.57
C ILE A 25 -5.65 -0.85 -4.75
N ASN A 26 -5.40 -1.30 -5.99
CA ASN A 26 -5.96 -0.68 -7.19
C ASN A 26 -7.49 -0.70 -7.15
N ARG A 27 -8.09 -1.84 -6.80
CA ARG A 27 -9.54 -1.95 -6.63
C ARG A 27 -10.09 -0.98 -5.60
N PHE A 28 -9.38 -0.77 -4.48
CA PHE A 28 -9.78 0.23 -3.50
C PHE A 28 -9.77 1.63 -4.11
N VAL A 29 -8.68 2.03 -4.78
CA VAL A 29 -8.55 3.37 -5.38
C VAL A 29 -9.56 3.59 -6.50
N ASP A 30 -9.73 2.62 -7.40
CA ASP A 30 -10.65 2.72 -8.55
C ASP A 30 -12.12 2.85 -8.12
N ASN A 31 -12.51 2.18 -7.05
CA ASN A 31 -13.90 2.18 -6.57
C ASN A 31 -14.16 3.19 -5.45
N THR A 32 -13.13 3.90 -4.97
CA THR A 32 -13.26 4.84 -3.86
C THR A 32 -13.00 6.26 -4.33
N MET A 33 -14.03 7.11 -4.27
CA MET A 33 -13.85 8.55 -4.47
C MET A 33 -13.05 9.15 -3.29
N VAL A 34 -11.73 9.10 -3.35
CA VAL A 34 -10.85 9.55 -2.25
C VAL A 34 -11.13 11.00 -1.87
N MET A 35 -11.37 11.84 -2.87
CA MET A 35 -11.75 13.26 -2.70
C MET A 35 -13.26 13.44 -2.47
N ALA A 36 -13.83 12.67 -1.54
CA ALA A 36 -15.23 12.84 -1.15
C ALA A 36 -15.50 14.26 -0.61
N GLU A 37 -16.73 14.76 -0.79
CA GLU A 37 -17.15 16.06 -0.25
C GLU A 37 -17.15 16.07 1.28
N ASP A 38 -17.70 15.00 1.89
CA ASP A 38 -17.69 14.81 3.34
C ASP A 38 -16.25 14.70 3.86
N GLU A 39 -15.89 15.64 4.73
CA GLU A 39 -14.54 15.80 5.25
C GLU A 39 -14.09 14.59 6.08
N LYS A 40 -15.00 13.99 6.86
CA LYS A 40 -14.68 12.80 7.66
C LYS A 40 -14.35 11.61 6.77
N THR A 41 -15.16 11.39 5.72
CA THR A 41 -14.96 10.33 4.74
C THR A 41 -13.67 10.53 3.96
N ARG A 42 -13.39 11.76 3.50
CA ARG A 42 -12.14 12.11 2.82
C ARG A 42 -10.92 11.86 3.71
N TYR A 43 -10.96 12.33 4.96
CA TYR A 43 -9.90 12.11 5.93
C TYR A 43 -9.63 10.61 6.14
N ALA A 44 -10.66 9.81 6.40
CA ALA A 44 -10.51 8.37 6.61
C ALA A 44 -9.88 7.65 5.40
N ARG A 45 -10.27 8.02 4.17
CA ARG A 45 -9.73 7.47 2.93
C ARG A 45 -8.26 7.85 2.73
N LEU A 46 -7.90 9.11 2.96
CA LEU A 46 -6.51 9.58 2.88
C LEU A 46 -5.63 8.92 3.94
N SER A 47 -6.13 8.77 5.17
CA SER A 47 -5.40 8.05 6.23
C SER A 47 -5.12 6.59 5.87
N LEU A 48 -6.09 5.91 5.23
CA LEU A 48 -5.89 4.54 4.77
C LEU A 48 -4.85 4.45 3.64
N MET A 49 -4.88 5.38 2.67
CA MET A 49 -3.86 5.45 1.62
C MET A 49 -2.47 5.68 2.20
N HIS A 50 -2.34 6.60 3.15
CA HIS A 50 -1.07 6.90 3.81
C HIS A 50 -0.55 5.70 4.63
N ALA A 51 -1.41 5.03 5.38
CA ALA A 51 -1.03 3.82 6.11
C ALA A 51 -0.55 2.71 5.15
N THR A 52 -1.24 2.54 4.02
CA THR A 52 -0.85 1.58 2.97
C THR A 52 0.52 1.93 2.38
N SER A 53 0.78 3.21 2.07
CA SER A 53 2.08 3.63 1.53
C SER A 53 3.22 3.39 2.51
N LEU A 54 3.01 3.66 3.80
CA LEU A 54 4.01 3.39 4.85
C LEU A 54 4.32 1.89 4.97
N GLN A 55 3.30 1.02 4.86
CA GLN A 55 3.52 -0.43 4.88
C GLN A 55 4.30 -0.90 3.65
N LEU A 56 3.97 -0.39 2.46
CA LEU A 56 4.69 -0.72 1.23
C LEU A 56 6.16 -0.29 1.29
N LEU A 57 6.45 0.91 1.82
CA LEU A 57 7.81 1.40 2.03
C LEU A 57 8.66 0.50 2.94
N SER A 58 8.03 -0.32 3.80
CA SER A 58 8.77 -1.28 4.62
C SER A 58 9.32 -2.48 3.84
N ALA A 59 8.74 -2.81 2.67
CA ALA A 59 9.23 -3.87 1.78
C ALA A 59 10.23 -3.37 0.74
N GLY A 60 10.21 -2.09 0.39
CA GLY A 60 11.13 -1.52 -0.57
C GLY A 60 10.92 -0.02 -0.75
N ASP A 61 12.02 0.69 -1.02
CA ASP A 61 11.99 2.10 -1.33
C ASP A 61 11.60 2.30 -2.80
N PHE A 62 10.31 2.56 -3.04
CA PHE A 62 9.76 2.81 -4.37
C PHE A 62 10.27 4.12 -4.98
N THR A 63 10.90 5.03 -4.22
CA THR A 63 11.52 6.24 -4.78
C THR A 63 12.68 5.91 -5.73
N LYS A 64 13.21 4.68 -5.66
CA LYS A 64 14.24 4.15 -6.57
C LYS A 64 13.67 3.52 -7.85
N LEU A 65 12.34 3.42 -7.99
CA LEU A 65 11.70 2.99 -9.24
C LEU A 65 11.55 4.15 -10.24
N GLU A 66 11.81 5.38 -9.82
CA GLU A 66 12.06 6.46 -10.77
C GLU A 66 13.42 6.20 -11.43
N GLY A 67 13.38 5.91 -12.73
CA GLY A 67 14.55 5.97 -13.60
C GLY A 67 14.90 7.41 -13.94
#